data_AF-A0A2R5FKC5-F1
#
_entry.id   AF-A0A2R5FKC5-F1
#
_cell.length_a   1.000
_cell.length_b   1.000
_cell.length_c   1.000
_cell.angle_alpha   90.00
_cell.angle_beta   90.00
_cell.angle_gamma   90.00
#
_symmetry.space_group_name_H-M   'P 1'
#
loop_
_entity.id
_entity.type
_entity.pdbx_description
1 polymer ?
#
loop_
_entity_poly.entity_id
_entity_poly.type
_entity_poly.pdbx_seq_one_letter_code
_entity_poly.pdbx_strand_id
1 'polypeptide(L)'
;SLRDDIFSLRHAVFHLVKSGEHAEAFELLNDFAWVQSAISVGDDEAQRRATIGNLIRDCVELDIYFAPESDTPRFLSKAVHALSYDSNELASQVLARLGHDSKDPLVRSLQTPDQPWLEPIRVTLAHPRDPLLHVLKGHSSLVTSVAIQGDTIVSGSGDNTVRIWNATSGEEQHV
;
A
#
# COMPACT_ATOMS: atom_id res chain seq x y z
N SER A 1 -25.25 10.45 13.84
CA SER A 1 -24.69 9.26 14.51
C SER A 1 -23.90 8.41 13.51
N LEU A 2 -24.43 7.47 12.71
CA LEU A 2 -23.56 6.68 11.79
C LEU A 2 -22.81 7.50 10.71
N ARG A 3 -23.44 8.55 10.15
CA ARG A 3 -22.80 9.43 9.14
C ARG A 3 -21.70 10.32 9.73
N ASP A 4 -21.80 10.68 11.00
CA ASP A 4 -20.81 11.53 11.67
C ASP A 4 -19.55 10.73 11.99
N ASP A 5 -19.71 9.46 12.40
CA ASP A 5 -18.59 8.55 12.67
C ASP A 5 -17.79 8.25 11.39
N ILE A 6 -18.48 8.05 10.26
CA ILE A 6 -17.88 7.88 8.93
C ILE A 6 -17.13 9.13 8.48
N PHE A 7 -17.72 10.32 8.68
CA PHE A 7 -17.06 11.58 8.33
C PHE A 7 -15.83 11.83 9.21
N SER A 8 -15.93 11.51 10.50
CA SER A 8 -14.87 11.62 11.49
C SER A 8 -13.67 10.74 11.09
N LEU A 9 -13.88 9.47 10.77
CA LEU A 9 -12.78 8.58 10.32
C LEU A 9 -12.11 9.07 9.04
N ARG A 10 -12.88 9.59 8.08
CA ARG A 10 -12.34 10.05 6.80
C ARG A 10 -11.44 11.28 6.92
N HIS A 11 -11.69 12.15 7.91
CA HIS A 11 -10.98 13.43 8.06
C HIS A 11 -10.24 13.55 9.39
N ALA A 12 -10.16 12.50 10.21
CA ALA A 12 -9.51 12.57 11.52
C ALA A 12 -8.05 13.00 11.41
N VAL A 13 -7.30 12.37 10.50
CA VAL A 13 -5.91 12.73 10.21
C VAL A 13 -5.84 14.20 9.76
N PHE A 14 -6.64 14.60 8.76
CA PHE A 14 -6.71 15.99 8.33
C PHE A 14 -6.97 16.98 9.48
N HIS A 15 -7.91 16.67 10.39
CA HIS A 15 -8.29 17.57 11.47
C HIS A 15 -7.23 17.66 12.57
N LEU A 16 -6.72 16.53 13.07
CA LEU A 16 -5.61 16.49 14.05
C LEU A 16 -4.42 17.28 13.55
N VAL A 17 -4.17 17.17 12.26
CA VAL A 17 -3.11 17.89 11.60
C VAL A 17 -3.36 19.39 11.56
N LYS A 18 -4.58 19.82 11.18
CA LYS A 18 -4.92 21.25 11.13
C LYS A 18 -4.93 21.88 12.52
N SER A 19 -5.13 21.10 13.59
CA SER A 19 -5.00 21.55 14.97
C SER A 19 -3.55 21.53 15.50
N GLY A 20 -2.59 20.98 14.74
CA GLY A 20 -1.17 20.90 15.13
C GLY A 20 -0.80 19.65 15.92
N GLU A 21 -1.70 18.68 16.03
CA GLU A 21 -1.54 17.41 16.75
C GLU A 21 -0.87 16.36 15.85
N HIS A 22 0.30 16.68 15.32
CA HIS A 22 1.03 15.85 14.35
C HIS A 22 1.42 14.47 14.92
N ALA A 23 1.76 14.40 16.19
CA ALA A 23 2.10 13.14 16.86
C ALA A 23 0.90 12.19 16.91
N GLU A 24 -0.28 12.71 17.29
CA GLU A 24 -1.51 11.92 17.34
C GLU A 24 -1.94 11.47 15.95
N ALA A 25 -1.83 12.35 14.94
CA ALA A 25 -2.09 11.98 13.55
C ALA A 25 -1.18 10.85 13.06
N PHE A 26 0.11 10.90 13.45
CA PHE A 26 1.08 9.86 13.12
C PHE A 26 0.78 8.54 13.85
N GLU A 27 0.45 8.58 15.13
CA GLU A 27 0.04 7.39 15.89
C GLU A 27 -1.21 6.75 15.29
N LEU A 28 -2.21 7.57 14.96
CA LEU A 28 -3.46 7.12 14.36
C LEU A 28 -3.25 6.45 12.99
N LEU A 29 -2.38 7.03 12.15
CA LEU A 29 -2.00 6.44 10.86
C LEU A 29 -1.27 5.09 10.99
N ASN A 30 -0.68 4.81 12.16
CA ASN A 30 0.04 3.59 12.45
C ASN A 30 -0.76 2.61 13.31
N ASP A 31 -2.01 2.93 13.65
CA ASP A 31 -2.93 2.02 14.31
C ASP A 31 -3.66 1.16 13.28
N PHE A 32 -3.43 -0.15 13.32
CA PHE A 32 -3.99 -1.08 12.36
C PHE A 32 -5.52 -1.10 12.37
N ALA A 33 -6.13 -1.10 13.56
CA ALA A 33 -7.58 -1.19 13.69
C ALA A 33 -8.27 0.09 13.18
N TRP A 34 -7.66 1.24 13.45
CA TRP A 34 -8.12 2.51 12.91
C TRP A 34 -7.94 2.58 11.40
N VAL A 35 -6.76 2.24 10.87
CA VAL A 35 -6.51 2.23 9.41
C VAL A 35 -7.50 1.31 8.74
N GLN A 36 -7.73 0.11 9.26
CA GLN A 36 -8.72 -0.84 8.78
C GLN A 36 -10.12 -0.20 8.72
N SER A 37 -10.52 0.44 9.81
CA SER A 37 -11.83 1.11 9.91
C SER A 37 -11.95 2.25 8.90
N ALA A 38 -10.91 3.08 8.77
CA ALA A 38 -10.87 4.22 7.87
C ALA A 38 -10.93 3.80 6.39
N ILE A 39 -10.15 2.81 5.96
CA ILE A 39 -10.17 2.35 4.56
C ILE A 39 -11.42 1.56 4.19
N SER A 40 -12.12 0.98 5.19
CA SER A 40 -13.42 0.35 5.01
C SER A 40 -14.56 1.36 4.81
N VAL A 41 -14.31 2.67 5.02
CA VAL A 41 -15.31 3.72 4.81
C VAL A 41 -15.62 3.92 3.33
N GLY A 42 -16.80 3.47 2.90
CA GLY A 42 -17.37 3.73 1.59
C GLY A 42 -18.09 2.49 1.03
N ASP A 43 -19.24 2.72 0.40
CA ASP A 43 -20.07 1.63 -0.13
C ASP A 43 -19.46 1.00 -1.39
N ASP A 44 -18.58 1.73 -2.08
CA ASP A 44 -17.94 1.33 -3.33
C ASP A 44 -16.42 1.56 -3.35
N GLU A 45 -15.77 0.95 -4.34
CA GLU A 45 -14.32 1.01 -4.54
C GLU A 45 -13.83 2.44 -4.78
N ALA A 46 -14.60 3.27 -5.49
CA ALA A 46 -14.20 4.64 -5.81
C ALA A 46 -14.18 5.51 -4.54
N GLN A 47 -15.14 5.33 -3.64
CA GLN A 47 -15.19 5.99 -2.35
C GLN A 47 -14.04 5.54 -1.44
N ARG A 48 -13.75 4.24 -1.36
CA ARG A 48 -12.61 3.74 -0.57
C ARG A 48 -11.28 4.24 -1.14
N ARG A 49 -11.12 4.25 -2.47
CA ARG A 49 -9.95 4.81 -3.15
C ARG A 49 -9.79 6.30 -2.86
N ALA A 50 -10.87 7.06 -2.86
CA ALA A 50 -10.85 8.48 -2.49
C ALA A 50 -10.45 8.68 -1.02
N THR A 51 -10.96 7.86 -0.10
CA THR A 51 -10.56 7.89 1.31
C THR A 51 -9.06 7.63 1.47
N ILE A 52 -8.52 6.56 0.86
CA ILE A 52 -7.08 6.25 0.91
C ILE A 52 -6.25 7.37 0.25
N GLY A 53 -6.71 7.91 -0.87
CA GLY A 53 -6.04 9.02 -1.56
C GLY A 53 -5.98 10.29 -0.73
N ASN A 54 -7.04 10.60 0.03
CA ASN A 54 -7.03 11.72 0.97
C ASN A 54 -6.01 11.49 2.10
N LEU A 55 -5.96 10.30 2.71
CA LEU A 55 -4.95 9.98 3.73
C LEU A 55 -3.53 10.16 3.21
N ILE A 56 -3.26 9.70 1.98
CA ILE A 56 -1.95 9.87 1.33
C ILE A 56 -1.64 11.35 1.09
N ARG A 57 -2.60 12.13 0.58
CA ARG A 57 -2.42 13.57 0.36
C ARG A 57 -2.11 14.27 1.68
N ASP A 58 -2.86 13.96 2.73
CA ASP A 58 -2.64 14.54 4.05
C ASP A 58 -1.23 14.18 4.53
N CYS A 59 -0.75 12.94 4.35
CA CYS A 59 0.64 12.59 4.68
C CYS A 59 1.69 13.43 3.94
N VAL A 60 1.45 13.75 2.66
CA VAL A 60 2.35 14.57 1.83
C VAL A 60 2.34 16.03 2.26
N GLU A 61 1.16 16.61 2.50
CA GLU A 61 1.02 18.01 2.93
C GLU A 61 1.74 18.32 4.24
N LEU A 62 2.09 17.29 4.99
CA LEU A 62 2.57 17.36 6.36
C LEU A 62 3.96 16.82 6.57
N ASP A 63 4.63 16.48 5.46
CA ASP A 63 6.01 15.99 5.47
C ASP A 63 6.22 14.70 6.29
N ILE A 64 5.14 13.97 6.61
CA ILE A 64 5.19 12.64 7.25
C ILE A 64 5.17 11.50 6.23
N TYR A 65 4.98 11.81 4.94
CA TYR A 65 5.03 10.81 3.86
C TYR A 65 6.40 10.12 3.76
N PHE A 66 7.48 10.82 4.14
CA PHE A 66 8.84 10.30 4.20
C PHE A 66 9.36 10.15 5.63
N ALA A 67 8.47 9.97 6.61
CA ALA A 67 8.87 9.77 8.00
C ALA A 67 9.79 8.55 8.13
N PRO A 68 11.02 8.69 8.66
CA PRO A 68 11.96 7.57 8.79
C PRO A 68 11.47 6.53 9.80
N GLU A 69 10.54 6.88 10.68
CA GLU A 69 9.99 5.98 11.70
C GLU A 69 8.89 5.05 11.18
N SER A 70 8.32 5.31 10.01
CA SER A 70 7.19 4.53 9.45
C SER A 70 7.15 4.55 7.94
N ASP A 71 6.99 3.37 7.35
CA ASP A 71 6.77 3.18 5.92
C ASP A 71 5.26 3.17 5.56
N THR A 72 4.37 3.37 6.53
CA THR A 72 2.91 3.28 6.38
C THR A 72 2.34 4.16 5.26
N PRO A 73 2.70 5.46 5.12
CA PRO A 73 2.17 6.29 4.03
C PRO A 73 2.55 5.77 2.64
N ARG A 74 3.79 5.30 2.49
CA ARG A 74 4.30 4.71 1.25
C ARG A 74 3.65 3.35 0.98
N PHE A 75 3.42 2.57 2.02
CA PHE A 75 2.65 1.33 1.96
C PHE A 75 1.23 1.58 1.42
N LEU A 76 0.49 2.53 1.98
CA LEU A 76 -0.87 2.86 1.54
C LEU A 76 -0.90 3.25 0.06
N SER A 77 0.09 4.03 -0.40
CA SER A 77 0.24 4.35 -1.82
C SER A 77 0.47 3.11 -2.70
N LYS A 78 1.32 2.17 -2.27
CA LYS A 78 1.58 0.91 -2.99
C LYS A 78 0.45 -0.11 -2.93
N ALA A 79 -0.44 -0.01 -1.94
CA ALA A 79 -1.52 -0.95 -1.69
C ALA A 79 -2.90 -0.39 -2.07
N VAL A 80 -3.00 0.89 -2.45
CA VAL A 80 -4.27 1.61 -2.69
C VAL A 80 -5.22 0.83 -3.60
N HIS A 81 -4.70 0.19 -4.65
CA HIS A 81 -5.52 -0.61 -5.56
C HIS A 81 -6.19 -1.76 -4.81
N ALA A 82 -5.41 -2.65 -4.16
CA ALA A 82 -5.93 -3.81 -3.43
C ALA A 82 -6.88 -3.40 -2.29
N LEU A 83 -6.51 -2.39 -1.51
CA LEU A 83 -7.28 -1.94 -0.34
C LEU A 83 -8.58 -1.23 -0.71
N SER A 84 -8.57 -0.46 -1.81
CA SER A 84 -9.80 0.17 -2.31
C SER A 84 -10.83 -0.86 -2.78
N TYR A 85 -10.36 -1.99 -3.31
CA TYR A 85 -11.22 -3.07 -3.72
C TYR A 85 -11.75 -3.86 -2.53
N ASP A 86 -10.85 -4.41 -1.72
CA ASP A 86 -11.16 -5.14 -0.50
C ASP A 86 -10.28 -4.65 0.65
N SER A 87 -10.90 -3.92 1.58
CA SER A 87 -10.22 -3.42 2.76
C SER A 87 -9.71 -4.53 3.67
N ASN A 88 -10.29 -5.74 3.62
CA ASN A 88 -9.87 -6.86 4.47
C ASN A 88 -8.51 -7.43 4.06
N GLU A 89 -8.00 -7.05 2.88
CA GLU A 89 -6.65 -7.40 2.45
C GLU A 89 -5.56 -6.64 3.21
N LEU A 90 -5.90 -5.68 4.09
CA LEU A 90 -4.92 -4.85 4.81
C LEU A 90 -3.81 -5.69 5.48
N ALA A 91 -4.19 -6.69 6.27
CA ALA A 91 -3.22 -7.57 6.93
C ALA A 91 -2.30 -8.28 5.90
N SER A 92 -2.88 -8.87 4.85
CA SER A 92 -2.13 -9.54 3.79
C SER A 92 -1.16 -8.59 3.10
N GLN A 93 -1.62 -7.39 2.73
CA GLN A 93 -0.82 -6.41 2.00
C GLN A 93 0.30 -5.82 2.88
N VAL A 94 0.05 -5.62 4.18
CA VAL A 94 1.04 -5.17 5.17
C VAL A 94 2.16 -6.20 5.29
N LEU A 95 1.81 -7.46 5.57
CA LEU A 95 2.80 -8.53 5.70
C LEU A 95 3.54 -8.80 4.39
N ALA A 96 2.88 -8.66 3.23
CA ALA A 96 3.49 -8.88 1.92
C ALA A 96 4.57 -7.84 1.59
N ARG A 97 4.39 -6.59 2.02
CA ARG A 97 5.26 -5.46 1.65
C ARG A 97 6.29 -5.12 2.70
N LEU A 98 5.91 -5.19 3.97
CA LEU A 98 6.77 -4.80 5.08
C LEU A 98 7.48 -6.01 5.72
N GLY A 99 6.89 -7.21 5.58
CA GLY A 99 7.42 -8.44 6.16
C GLY A 99 6.96 -8.67 7.61
N HIS A 100 7.03 -9.93 8.03
CA HIS A 100 6.56 -10.39 9.34
C HIS A 100 7.39 -9.84 10.51
N ASP A 101 8.71 -9.73 10.31
CA ASP A 101 9.67 -9.27 11.33
C ASP A 101 9.94 -7.76 11.27
N SER A 102 9.11 -7.01 10.54
CA SER A 102 9.29 -5.56 10.41
C SER A 102 9.16 -4.85 11.75
N LYS A 103 9.97 -3.81 11.94
CA LYS A 103 9.85 -2.91 13.10
C LYS A 103 8.83 -1.79 12.89
N ASP A 104 8.22 -1.74 11.71
CA ASP A 104 7.24 -0.73 11.37
C ASP A 104 6.08 -0.71 12.39
N PRO A 105 5.67 0.48 12.88
CA PRO A 105 4.60 0.61 13.86
C PRO A 105 3.28 -0.05 13.44
N LEU A 106 2.92 -0.02 12.15
CA LEU A 106 1.70 -0.64 11.64
C LEU A 106 1.76 -2.16 11.72
N VAL A 107 2.92 -2.76 11.47
CA VAL A 107 3.13 -4.22 11.62
C VAL A 107 3.04 -4.63 13.09
N ARG A 108 3.63 -3.84 13.99
CA ARG A 108 3.52 -4.07 15.43
C ARG A 108 2.08 -3.96 15.92
N SER A 109 1.35 -2.93 15.46
CA SER A 109 -0.05 -2.74 15.79
C SER A 109 -0.89 -3.93 15.31
N LEU A 110 -0.68 -4.40 14.07
CA LEU A 110 -1.31 -5.62 13.54
C LEU A 110 -1.08 -6.84 14.46
N GLN A 111 0.13 -7.01 14.98
CA GLN A 111 0.54 -8.17 15.78
C GLN A 111 0.25 -8.02 17.29
N THR A 112 -0.42 -6.96 17.74
CA THR A 112 -0.62 -6.73 19.18
C THR A 112 -1.46 -7.84 19.85
N PRO A 113 -1.04 -8.36 21.02
CA PRO A 113 -1.67 -9.54 21.65
C PRO A 113 -3.12 -9.33 22.12
N ASP A 114 -3.50 -8.09 22.42
CA ASP A 114 -4.81 -7.77 23.02
C ASP A 114 -5.96 -7.81 21.98
N GLN A 115 -5.64 -8.01 20.69
CA GLN A 115 -6.63 -8.29 19.66
C GLN A 115 -6.23 -9.56 18.88
N PRO A 116 -6.93 -10.70 19.09
CA PRO A 116 -6.73 -11.86 18.23
C PRO A 116 -7.14 -11.49 16.81
N TRP A 117 -6.16 -11.45 15.90
CA TRP A 117 -6.38 -11.24 14.48
C TRP A 117 -6.18 -12.56 13.73
N LEU A 118 -6.95 -12.75 12.66
CA LEU A 118 -6.79 -13.92 11.80
C LEU A 118 -5.60 -13.67 10.87
N GLU A 119 -4.52 -14.41 11.09
CA GLU A 119 -3.37 -14.37 10.19
C GLU A 119 -3.79 -14.84 8.78
N PRO A 120 -3.52 -14.05 7.73
CA PRO A 120 -3.79 -14.45 6.37
C PRO A 120 -3.04 -15.73 6.01
N ILE A 121 -3.79 -16.76 5.60
CA ILE A 121 -3.22 -18.01 5.08
C ILE A 121 -2.37 -17.76 3.82
N ARG A 122 -2.70 -16.71 3.07
CA ARG A 122 -1.94 -16.28 1.88
C ARG A 122 -1.66 -14.78 1.95
N VAL A 123 -0.38 -14.47 1.97
CA VAL A 123 0.15 -13.13 1.78
C VAL A 123 0.30 -12.89 0.27
N THR A 124 -0.43 -11.94 -0.30
CA THR A 124 -0.43 -11.68 -1.75
C THR A 124 -0.14 -10.21 -2.05
N LEU A 125 0.67 -9.97 -3.09
CA LEU A 125 0.81 -8.65 -3.70
C LEU A 125 -0.19 -8.42 -4.83
N ALA A 126 -0.83 -9.50 -5.31
CA ALA A 126 -1.80 -9.45 -6.39
C ALA A 126 -3.16 -9.00 -5.86
N HIS A 127 -3.75 -8.04 -6.56
CA HIS A 127 -5.14 -7.65 -6.37
C HIS A 127 -6.07 -8.84 -6.71
N PRO A 128 -7.17 -9.08 -5.98
CA PRO A 128 -8.08 -10.20 -6.26
C PRO A 128 -8.66 -10.21 -7.69
N ARG A 129 -8.64 -9.04 -8.34
CA ARG A 129 -9.07 -8.82 -9.74
C ARG A 129 -7.96 -8.47 -10.73
N ASP A 130 -6.73 -8.25 -10.30
CA ASP A 130 -5.64 -8.07 -11.26
C ASP A 130 -5.07 -9.45 -11.52
N PRO A 131 -5.42 -10.11 -12.64
CA PRO A 131 -4.61 -11.22 -13.08
C PRO A 131 -3.19 -10.68 -13.18
N LEU A 132 -2.23 -11.45 -12.69
CA LEU A 132 -0.83 -11.27 -13.04
C LEU A 132 -0.77 -11.12 -14.56
N LEU A 133 -0.65 -9.87 -15.03
CA LEU A 133 -0.89 -9.56 -16.43
C LEU A 133 0.13 -10.30 -17.27
N HIS A 134 1.41 -10.17 -16.86
CA HIS A 134 2.55 -10.78 -17.53
C HIS A 134 3.61 -11.22 -16.52
N VAL A 135 4.29 -12.32 -16.84
CA VAL A 135 5.53 -12.73 -16.17
C VAL A 135 6.65 -12.62 -17.18
N LEU A 136 7.49 -11.60 -17.01
CA LEU A 136 8.60 -11.31 -17.89
C LEU A 136 9.78 -12.25 -17.56
N LYS A 137 9.91 -13.33 -18.34
CA LYS A 137 10.96 -14.35 -18.17
C LYS A 137 11.96 -14.23 -19.30
N GLY A 138 13.24 -14.12 -18.95
CA GLY A 138 14.32 -14.07 -19.94
C GLY A 138 15.70 -13.89 -19.33
N HIS A 139 15.79 -13.13 -18.24
CA HIS A 139 17.05 -12.95 -17.53
C HIS A 139 17.53 -14.25 -16.88
N SER A 140 18.84 -14.53 -17.01
CA SER A 140 19.48 -15.72 -16.42
C SER A 140 20.12 -15.45 -15.05
N SER A 141 20.00 -14.22 -14.55
CA SER A 141 20.48 -13.78 -13.24
C SER A 141 19.50 -12.76 -12.63
N LEU A 142 19.80 -12.30 -11.42
CA LEU A 142 18.97 -11.35 -10.67
C LEU A 142 18.73 -10.06 -11.46
N VAL A 143 17.47 -9.68 -11.61
CA VAL A 143 17.08 -8.36 -12.11
C VAL A 143 17.39 -7.33 -11.02
N THR A 144 18.31 -6.42 -11.32
CA THR A 144 18.80 -5.41 -10.36
C THR A 144 18.16 -4.04 -10.56
N SER A 145 17.55 -3.80 -11.73
CA SER A 145 16.90 -2.53 -12.06
C SER A 145 15.73 -2.73 -13.02
N VAL A 146 14.70 -1.88 -12.88
CA VAL A 146 13.54 -1.82 -13.78
C VAL A 146 13.15 -0.35 -13.99
N ALA A 147 12.84 0.02 -15.23
CA ALA A 147 12.26 1.31 -15.61
C ALA A 147 11.02 1.09 -16.49
N ILE A 148 10.04 1.98 -16.38
CA ILE A 148 8.79 1.91 -17.14
C ILE A 148 8.53 3.27 -17.79
N GLN A 149 8.23 3.26 -19.08
CA GLN A 149 7.83 4.45 -19.83
C GLN A 149 6.72 4.09 -20.82
N GLY A 150 5.50 4.53 -20.53
CA GLY A 150 4.32 4.16 -21.32
C GLY A 150 4.15 2.63 -21.34
N ASP A 151 4.04 2.06 -22.54
CA ASP A 151 3.88 0.62 -22.75
C ASP A 151 5.22 -0.14 -22.85
N THR A 152 6.34 0.48 -22.44
CA THR A 152 7.68 -0.11 -22.50
C THR A 152 8.22 -0.31 -21.10
N ILE A 153 8.68 -1.53 -20.81
CA ILE A 153 9.41 -1.88 -19.60
C ILE A 153 10.85 -2.18 -20.01
N VAL A 154 11.82 -1.64 -19.28
CA VAL A 154 13.25 -1.95 -19.44
C VAL A 154 13.75 -2.57 -18.15
N SER A 155 14.38 -3.74 -18.23
CA SER A 155 14.97 -4.43 -17.09
C SER A 155 16.46 -4.65 -17.28
N GLY A 156 17.25 -4.34 -16.25
CA GLY A 156 18.68 -4.65 -16.20
C GLY A 156 18.95 -5.78 -15.20
N SER A 157 19.84 -6.71 -15.55
CA SER A 157 20.15 -7.88 -14.73
C SER A 157 21.64 -8.10 -14.56
N GLY A 158 22.01 -8.84 -13.51
CA GLY A 158 23.36 -9.37 -13.30
C GLY A 158 23.80 -10.41 -14.34
N ASP A 159 22.99 -10.72 -15.35
CA ASP A 159 23.38 -11.53 -16.51
C ASP A 159 24.10 -10.70 -17.60
N ASN A 160 24.36 -9.42 -17.32
CA ASN A 160 24.98 -8.44 -18.21
C ASN A 160 24.12 -8.08 -19.43
N THR A 161 22.80 -8.28 -19.36
CA THR A 161 21.87 -7.87 -20.42
C THR A 161 20.86 -6.83 -19.93
N VAL A 162 20.34 -6.06 -20.88
CA VAL A 162 19.18 -5.18 -20.69
C VAL A 162 18.09 -5.68 -21.62
N ARG A 163 16.92 -5.99 -21.06
CA ARG A 163 15.78 -6.49 -21.83
C ARG A 163 14.69 -5.45 -21.91
N ILE A 164 14.06 -5.34 -23.07
CA ILE A 164 12.93 -4.45 -23.31
C ILE A 164 11.68 -5.31 -23.49
N TRP A 165 10.61 -4.94 -22.82
CA TRP A 165 9.34 -5.66 -22.82
C TRP A 165 8.19 -4.74 -23.17
N ASN A 166 7.20 -5.28 -23.84
CA ASN A 166 5.93 -4.62 -24.03
C ASN A 166 5.06 -4.80 -22.77
N ALA A 167 4.69 -3.71 -22.10
CA ALA A 167 3.91 -3.75 -20.85
C ALA A 167 2.51 -4.34 -21.05
N THR A 168 1.92 -4.20 -22.24
CA THR A 168 0.54 -4.60 -22.55
C THR A 168 0.44 -6.09 -22.92
N SER A 169 1.44 -6.63 -23.62
CA SER A 169 1.46 -8.03 -24.11
C SER A 169 2.41 -8.94 -23.34
N GLY A 170 3.35 -8.39 -22.57
CA GLY A 170 4.36 -9.15 -21.84
C GLY A 170 5.48 -9.72 -22.71
N GLU A 171 5.44 -9.45 -24.02
CA GLU A 171 6.42 -9.95 -24.97
C GLU A 171 7.75 -9.21 -24.85
N GLU A 172 8.83 -9.99 -24.97
CA GLU A 172 10.18 -9.46 -25.10
C GLU A 172 10.36 -8.83 -26.48
N GLN A 173 10.72 -7.54 -26.50
CA GLN A 173 10.94 -6.78 -27.72
C GLN A 173 12.42 -6.70 -28.11
N HIS A 174 13.34 -6.73 -27.14
CA HIS A 174 14.77 -6.64 -27.39
C HIS A 174 15.63 -7.23 -26.26
N VAL A 175 16.78 -7.80 -26.65
CA VAL A 175 17.85 -8.35 -25.77
C VAL A 175 19.18 -7.72 -26.16
#